data_AF-A0A091QR72-F1
#
_entry.id   AF-A0A091QR72-F1
#
_cell.length_a   1.000
_cell.length_b   1.000
_cell.length_c   1.000
_cell.angle_alpha   90.00
_cell.angle_beta   90.00
_cell.angle_gamma   90.00
#
_symmetry.space_group_name_H-M   'P 1'
#
loop_
_entity.id
_entity.type
_entity.pdbx_description
1 polymer ?
#
loop_
_entity_poly.entity_id
_entity_poly.type
_entity_poly.pdbx_seq_one_letter_code
_entity_poly.pdbx_strand_id
1 'polypeptide(L)'
;IVMDFKHPDGRTAAVMLPRCSLLVMAGESRYLWTHGITPRKYDVIQASEFGQKVGTITADAGDITLNRRETRTSFTFRKVRRSPCNCIYPSVCDSQKGQQRQVQPSFPHSEMEAAKLEQEYVHKVYEDIASHFSSTRHSPWPRIVEFLRLLPKGSIVADVGCGNGKYLGINEDLYIVGCDRSKNLVDICGEKNFQAFVCDALSVPIRSGSCDACISIAVIHHFSTAERRLATIRELARLLRPGGTALIYVWAMEQEYKNQKSKYLKGKNGGKGKEEEINTGTAQGLLSDQMLDSSSQDAACSDRLLADSQDESCAAEPAAGSRLPVHTNRTSFHSQDLLVPWHLKGGTKKKGEGVGTVLCPAGSKQSQGLSRVFHRYYHVFCEGELEAACRSLDCVRVQKSYYDQGNWCVVLEKL
;
A
#
# COMPACT_ATOMS: atom_id res chain seq x y z
N ILE A 1 26.35 25.44 -3.73
CA ILE A 1 25.38 24.40 -3.31
C ILE A 1 24.98 23.64 -4.55
N VAL A 2 24.82 22.32 -4.48
CA VAL A 2 24.40 21.54 -5.64
C VAL A 2 22.90 21.26 -5.57
N MET A 3 22.19 21.54 -6.67
CA MET A 3 20.79 21.23 -6.87
C MET A 3 20.67 20.01 -7.76
N ASP A 4 19.97 18.99 -7.28
CA ASP A 4 19.80 17.73 -7.97
C ASP A 4 18.50 17.76 -8.79
N PHE A 5 18.58 17.29 -10.03
CA PHE A 5 17.47 17.13 -10.97
C PHE A 5 17.30 15.65 -11.30
N LYS A 6 16.05 15.18 -11.35
CA LYS A 6 15.71 13.80 -11.70
C LYS A 6 14.57 13.78 -12.70
N HIS A 7 14.82 13.10 -13.81
CA HIS A 7 13.87 12.88 -14.87
C HIS A 7 13.06 11.57 -14.61
N PRO A 8 11.79 11.49 -15.03
CA PRO A 8 10.96 10.29 -14.84
C PRO A 8 11.51 8.99 -15.47
N ASP A 9 12.33 9.08 -16.51
CA ASP A 9 12.98 7.92 -17.15
C ASP A 9 14.23 7.41 -16.41
N GLY A 10 14.56 7.99 -15.25
CA GLY A 10 15.71 7.61 -14.43
C GLY A 10 16.98 8.43 -14.67
N ARG A 11 17.02 9.33 -15.66
CA ARG A 11 18.14 10.27 -15.82
C ARG A 11 18.25 11.21 -14.63
N THR A 12 19.48 11.53 -14.24
CA THR A 12 19.79 12.47 -13.17
C THR A 12 20.78 13.52 -13.66
N ALA A 13 20.66 14.74 -13.14
CA ALA A 13 21.61 15.81 -13.37
C ALA A 13 21.87 16.54 -12.05
N ALA A 14 23.10 16.98 -11.82
CA ALA A 14 23.47 17.74 -10.63
C ALA A 14 24.09 19.06 -11.07
N VAL A 15 23.52 20.18 -10.62
CA VAL A 15 23.92 21.52 -11.04
C VAL A 15 24.55 22.25 -9.88
N MET A 16 25.80 22.69 -10.04
CA MET A 16 26.47 23.53 -9.06
C MET A 16 25.95 24.97 -9.16
N LEU A 17 25.39 25.48 -8.06
CA LEU A 17 24.93 26.85 -7.93
C LEU A 17 25.90 27.60 -6.99
N PRO A 18 26.79 28.47 -7.51
CA PRO A 18 27.64 29.35 -6.70
C PRO A 18 26.83 30.34 -5.86
N ARG A 19 27.48 31.08 -4.95
CA ARG A 19 26.84 32.23 -4.29
C ARG A 19 26.42 33.28 -5.33
N CYS A 20 25.35 34.01 -5.05
CA CYS A 20 24.77 35.02 -5.96
C CYS A 20 24.36 34.48 -7.35
N SER A 21 24.07 33.19 -7.46
CA SER A 21 23.52 32.60 -8.68
C SER A 21 22.01 32.83 -8.80
N LEU A 22 21.56 33.07 -10.02
CA LEU A 22 20.15 33.05 -10.43
C LEU A 22 19.91 31.80 -11.29
N LEU A 23 18.93 30.98 -10.91
CA LEU A 23 18.50 29.83 -11.69
C LEU A 23 17.11 30.11 -12.27
N VAL A 24 17.01 30.14 -13.60
CA VAL A 24 15.74 30.31 -14.32
C VAL A 24 15.36 28.98 -14.96
N MET A 25 14.26 28.37 -14.50
CA MET A 25 13.78 27.10 -15.03
C MET A 25 12.74 27.31 -16.12
N ALA A 26 12.95 26.70 -17.28
CA ALA A 26 12.06 26.74 -18.44
C ALA A 26 11.99 25.37 -19.13
N GLY A 27 10.92 25.12 -19.88
CA GLY A 27 10.73 23.85 -20.58
C GLY A 27 10.74 22.64 -19.64
N GLU A 28 11.43 21.57 -20.05
CA GLU A 28 11.47 20.30 -19.30
C GLU A 28 11.94 20.49 -17.86
N SER A 29 12.98 21.30 -17.63
CA SER A 29 13.54 21.54 -16.29
C SER A 29 12.53 22.11 -15.28
N ARG A 30 11.49 22.78 -15.78
CA ARG A 30 10.40 23.37 -14.99
C ARG A 30 9.21 22.43 -14.83
N TYR A 31 8.86 21.69 -15.88
CA TYR A 31 7.59 20.97 -15.95
C TYR A 31 7.73 19.46 -15.74
N LEU A 32 8.83 18.87 -16.24
CA LEU A 32 9.01 17.42 -16.32
C LEU A 32 10.01 16.89 -15.30
N TRP A 33 11.06 17.64 -14.99
CA TRP A 33 12.09 17.23 -14.06
C TRP A 33 11.71 17.59 -12.62
N THR A 34 11.92 16.64 -11.69
CA THR A 34 11.86 16.94 -10.25
C THR A 34 13.21 17.49 -9.81
N HIS A 35 13.22 18.52 -8.98
CA HIS A 35 14.45 19.19 -8.59
C HIS A 35 14.47 19.54 -7.10
N GLY A 36 15.65 19.54 -6.48
CA GLY A 36 15.76 19.89 -5.07
C GLY A 36 17.19 19.98 -4.57
N ILE A 37 17.34 20.69 -3.46
CA ILE A 37 18.61 20.75 -2.72
C ILE A 37 18.54 19.69 -1.64
N THR A 38 19.17 18.54 -1.89
CA THR A 38 19.21 17.44 -0.91
C THR A 38 19.95 17.90 0.36
N PRO A 39 19.44 17.64 1.58
CA PRO A 39 20.13 18.01 2.82
C PRO A 39 21.38 17.13 3.03
N ARG A 40 22.58 17.72 2.92
CA ARG A 40 23.89 17.08 3.13
C ARG A 40 24.92 18.06 3.65
N LYS A 41 25.98 17.57 4.32
CA LYS A 41 27.08 18.40 4.87
C LYS A 41 28.09 18.84 3.80
N TYR A 42 28.27 18.02 2.76
CA TYR A 42 29.20 18.26 1.67
C TYR A 42 28.48 18.05 0.34
N ASP A 43 28.79 18.89 -0.64
CA ASP A 43 28.43 18.69 -2.04
C ASP A 43 29.60 18.03 -2.76
N VAL A 44 29.27 17.12 -3.68
CA VAL A 44 30.21 16.56 -4.64
C VAL A 44 30.24 17.52 -5.83
N ILE A 45 31.40 18.03 -6.20
CA ILE A 45 31.58 18.99 -7.31
C ILE A 45 32.77 18.57 -8.18
N GLN A 46 32.82 19.07 -9.41
CA GLN A 46 33.98 18.86 -10.28
C GLN A 46 35.12 19.80 -9.86
N ALA A 47 36.37 19.34 -9.85
CA ALA A 47 37.49 20.13 -9.33
C ALA A 47 37.82 21.33 -10.24
N SER A 48 37.58 21.21 -11.55
CA SER A 48 37.59 22.31 -12.52
C SER A 48 36.53 23.39 -12.29
N GLU A 49 35.49 23.13 -11.49
CA GLU A 49 34.44 24.10 -11.14
C GLU A 49 34.66 24.77 -9.77
N PHE A 50 35.80 24.50 -9.12
CA PHE A 50 36.17 25.09 -7.85
C PHE A 50 36.42 26.60 -8.01
N GLY A 51 35.37 27.39 -7.84
CA GLY A 51 35.46 28.83 -7.59
C GLY A 51 34.75 29.77 -8.56
N GLN A 52 34.43 29.40 -9.82
CA GLN A 52 34.00 30.43 -10.79
C GLN A 52 32.97 30.07 -11.88
N LYS A 53 32.47 28.84 -12.04
CA LYS A 53 31.48 28.53 -13.09
C LYS A 53 30.24 27.78 -12.60
N VAL A 54 29.10 28.13 -13.19
CA VAL A 54 27.88 27.32 -13.15
C VAL A 54 28.07 26.19 -14.16
N GLY A 55 27.92 24.94 -13.74
CA GLY A 55 28.05 23.80 -14.65
C GLY A 55 27.33 22.55 -14.14
N THR A 56 27.21 21.58 -15.05
CA THR A 56 26.56 20.30 -14.81
C THR A 56 27.64 19.29 -14.46
N ILE A 57 27.53 18.66 -13.28
CA ILE A 57 28.52 17.70 -12.81
C ILE A 57 28.36 16.41 -13.62
N THR A 58 29.30 16.11 -14.51
CA THR A 58 29.36 14.84 -15.24
C THR A 58 30.07 13.78 -14.41
N ALA A 59 29.70 12.51 -14.59
CA ALA A 59 30.21 11.37 -13.82
C ALA A 59 31.57 10.86 -14.32
N ASP A 60 32.42 11.73 -14.86
CA ASP A 60 33.76 11.36 -15.30
C ASP A 60 34.66 11.26 -14.06
N ALA A 61 35.03 10.03 -13.71
CA ALA A 61 35.56 9.64 -12.41
C ALA A 61 36.92 10.26 -12.01
N GLY A 62 37.51 11.14 -12.82
CA GLY A 62 38.86 11.67 -12.65
C GLY A 62 38.96 13.01 -11.93
N ASP A 63 37.89 13.81 -11.83
CA ASP A 63 37.99 15.23 -11.45
C ASP A 63 36.93 15.66 -10.43
N ILE A 64 36.70 14.87 -9.38
CA ILE A 64 35.64 15.13 -8.39
C ILE A 64 36.25 15.50 -7.03
N THR A 65 35.73 16.54 -6.38
CA THR A 65 36.11 16.98 -5.04
C THR A 65 34.89 17.25 -4.14
N LEU A 66 35.12 17.36 -2.83
CA LEU A 66 34.09 17.64 -1.83
C LEU A 66 34.13 19.12 -1.43
N ASN A 67 32.98 19.78 -1.54
CA ASN A 67 32.80 21.15 -1.07
C ASN A 67 31.91 21.18 0.17
N ARG A 68 32.41 21.74 1.27
CA ARG A 68 31.65 21.86 2.51
C ARG A 68 30.52 22.88 2.32
N ARG A 69 29.32 22.53 2.79
CA ARG A 69 28.21 23.48 2.77
C ARG A 69 28.34 24.50 3.89
N GLU A 70 28.20 25.76 3.50
CA GLU A 70 28.01 26.89 4.40
C GLU A 70 26.51 27.26 4.49
N THR A 71 26.16 28.09 5.46
CA THR A 71 24.82 28.64 5.59
C THR A 71 24.49 29.48 4.36
N ARG A 72 23.40 29.13 3.66
CA ARG A 72 22.95 29.84 2.46
C ARG A 72 21.45 30.11 2.54
N THR A 73 21.08 31.38 2.36
CA THR A 73 19.70 31.80 2.13
C THR A 73 19.43 31.80 0.64
N SER A 74 18.37 31.12 0.21
CA SER A 74 17.92 31.11 -1.20
C SER A 74 16.46 31.53 -1.26
N PHE A 75 16.13 32.40 -2.21
CA PHE A 75 14.77 32.85 -2.44
C PHE A 75 14.23 32.20 -3.71
N THR A 76 13.00 31.69 -3.65
CA THR A 76 12.30 31.15 -4.81
C THR A 76 11.06 31.98 -5.09
N PHE A 77 11.06 32.65 -6.24
CA PHE A 77 9.93 33.44 -6.69
C PHE A 77 9.06 32.59 -7.61
N ARG A 78 7.74 32.57 -7.34
CA ARG A 78 6.76 31.84 -8.14
C ARG A 78 5.60 32.77 -8.52
N LYS A 79 5.24 32.79 -9.80
CA LYS A 79 4.03 33.46 -10.29
C LYS A 79 2.90 32.44 -10.35
N VAL A 80 1.89 32.63 -9.52
CA VAL A 80 0.68 31.80 -9.55
C VAL A 80 -0.15 32.16 -10.77
N ARG A 81 -0.48 31.18 -11.62
CA ARG A 81 -1.39 31.36 -12.74
C ARG A 81 -2.83 31.29 -12.25
N ARG A 82 -3.72 32.09 -12.85
CA ARG A 82 -5.16 32.08 -12.57
C ARG A 82 -6.00 31.44 -13.67
N SER A 83 -5.37 31.08 -14.79
CA SER A 83 -6.00 30.44 -15.95
C SER A 83 -5.40 29.07 -16.20
N PRO A 84 -6.15 28.15 -16.85
CA PRO A 84 -5.66 26.82 -17.18
C PRO A 84 -4.33 26.84 -17.95
N CYS A 85 -3.47 25.86 -17.67
CA CYS A 85 -2.18 25.70 -18.32
C CYS A 85 -2.34 24.93 -19.63
N ASN A 86 -1.62 25.33 -20.67
CA ASN A 86 -1.57 24.70 -22.00
C ASN A 86 -0.12 24.28 -22.37
N CYS A 87 0.73 23.99 -21.38
CA CYS A 87 2.08 23.48 -21.64
C CYS A 87 2.05 22.11 -22.35
N ILE A 88 3.14 21.79 -23.05
CA ILE A 88 3.31 20.51 -23.77
C ILE A 88 3.55 19.30 -22.85
N TYR A 89 3.34 19.42 -21.53
CA TYR A 89 3.60 18.39 -20.53
C TYR A 89 2.32 17.99 -19.77
N PRO A 90 1.25 17.52 -20.46
CA PRO A 90 -0.05 17.25 -19.85
C PRO A 90 0.01 16.21 -18.72
N SER A 91 0.88 15.19 -18.84
CA SER A 91 1.01 14.09 -17.87
C SER A 91 1.47 14.52 -16.48
N VAL A 92 2.18 15.65 -16.37
CA VAL A 92 2.77 16.18 -15.13
C VAL A 92 2.20 17.55 -14.76
N CYS A 93 1.29 18.10 -15.57
CA CYS A 93 0.65 19.39 -15.38
C CYS A 93 -0.67 19.24 -14.59
N ASP A 94 -0.68 19.71 -13.35
CA ASP A 94 -1.85 19.73 -12.47
C ASP A 94 -3.09 20.39 -13.11
N SER A 95 -2.89 21.47 -13.84
CA SER A 95 -3.98 22.19 -14.51
C SER A 95 -4.54 21.49 -15.76
N GLN A 96 -3.80 20.57 -16.40
CA GLN A 96 -4.29 19.80 -17.56
C GLN A 96 -4.78 18.40 -17.19
N LYS A 97 -4.35 17.88 -16.04
CA LYS A 97 -4.87 16.63 -15.48
C LYS A 97 -6.39 16.66 -15.27
N GLY A 98 -6.98 17.84 -15.07
CA GLY A 98 -8.45 18.00 -15.00
C GLY A 98 -9.20 17.91 -16.34
N GLN A 99 -8.51 17.96 -17.49
CA GLN A 99 -9.12 17.89 -18.83
C GLN A 99 -9.01 16.51 -19.49
N GLN A 100 -8.11 15.64 -19.02
CA GLN A 100 -8.24 14.22 -19.31
C GLN A 100 -9.49 13.76 -18.57
N ARG A 101 -10.57 13.43 -19.32
CA ARG A 101 -11.72 12.68 -18.78
C ARG A 101 -11.13 11.62 -17.85
N GLN A 102 -11.43 11.70 -16.56
CA GLN A 102 -11.21 10.58 -15.67
C GLN A 102 -11.95 9.42 -16.33
N VAL A 103 -11.21 8.52 -16.99
CA VAL A 103 -11.72 7.19 -17.24
C VAL A 103 -12.01 6.70 -15.84
N GLN A 104 -13.29 6.65 -15.47
CA GLN A 104 -13.67 6.06 -14.20
C GLN A 104 -13.00 4.68 -14.17
N PRO A 105 -12.28 4.31 -13.11
CA PRO A 105 -11.70 2.99 -13.02
C PRO A 105 -12.85 2.00 -13.26
N SER A 106 -12.82 1.21 -14.33
CA SER A 106 -13.76 0.10 -14.43
C SER A 106 -13.28 -0.94 -13.43
N PHE A 107 -14.08 -1.13 -12.40
CA PHE A 107 -13.84 -2.11 -11.35
C PHE A 107 -14.20 -3.49 -11.89
N PRO A 108 -13.60 -4.58 -11.38
CA PRO A 108 -14.04 -5.91 -11.76
C PRO A 108 -15.53 -6.04 -11.42
N HIS A 109 -16.36 -6.32 -12.42
CA HIS A 109 -17.82 -6.48 -12.26
C HIS A 109 -18.23 -7.95 -12.25
N SER A 110 -17.26 -8.85 -12.47
CA SER A 110 -17.47 -10.30 -12.42
C SER A 110 -16.44 -10.99 -11.54
N GLU A 111 -16.80 -12.17 -11.02
CA GLU A 111 -15.90 -13.04 -10.25
C GLU A 111 -14.63 -13.40 -11.03
N MET A 112 -14.72 -13.56 -12.35
CA MET A 112 -13.58 -13.92 -13.20
C MET A 112 -12.57 -12.77 -13.31
N GLU A 113 -13.05 -11.54 -13.49
CA GLU A 113 -12.20 -10.35 -13.53
C GLU A 113 -11.54 -10.10 -12.18
N ALA A 114 -12.32 -10.25 -11.09
CA ALA A 114 -11.84 -10.11 -9.72
C ALA A 114 -10.70 -11.09 -9.42
N ALA A 115 -10.91 -12.38 -9.71
CA ALA A 115 -9.91 -13.42 -9.53
C ALA A 115 -8.65 -13.18 -10.38
N LYS A 116 -8.80 -12.67 -11.62
CA LYS A 116 -7.66 -12.34 -12.49
C LYS A 116 -6.84 -11.17 -11.93
N LEU A 117 -7.51 -10.14 -11.43
CA LEU A 117 -6.87 -8.98 -10.81
C LEU A 117 -6.09 -9.38 -9.56
N GLU A 118 -6.71 -10.18 -8.70
CA GLU A 118 -6.10 -10.73 -7.48
C GLU A 118 -4.92 -11.65 -7.82
N GLN A 119 -5.06 -12.49 -8.84
CA GLN A 119 -3.96 -13.35 -9.29
C GLN A 119 -2.74 -12.55 -9.73
N GLU A 120 -2.94 -11.46 -10.48
CA GLU A 120 -1.85 -10.64 -11.01
C GLU A 120 -1.22 -9.72 -9.95
N TYR A 121 -2.06 -9.01 -9.19
CA TYR A 121 -1.62 -7.95 -8.28
C TYR A 121 -1.60 -8.36 -6.80
N VAL A 122 -1.96 -9.59 -6.46
CA VAL A 122 -1.84 -10.12 -5.08
C VAL A 122 -1.03 -11.40 -5.10
N HIS A 123 -1.55 -12.47 -5.68
CA HIS A 123 -0.98 -13.82 -5.54
C HIS A 123 0.44 -13.91 -6.12
N LYS A 124 0.63 -13.55 -7.39
CA LYS A 124 1.96 -13.55 -8.03
C LYS A 124 2.94 -12.63 -7.30
N VAL A 125 2.47 -11.46 -6.86
CA VAL A 125 3.33 -10.48 -6.21
C VAL A 125 3.83 -10.99 -4.87
N TYR A 126 2.97 -11.54 -4.01
CA TYR A 126 3.39 -12.09 -2.72
C TYR A 126 4.30 -13.30 -2.87
N GLU A 127 4.05 -14.14 -3.88
CA GLU A 127 4.95 -15.23 -4.23
C GLU A 127 6.35 -14.71 -4.57
N ASP A 128 6.46 -13.67 -5.42
CA ASP A 128 7.72 -13.06 -5.84
C ASP A 128 8.45 -12.30 -4.71
N ILE A 129 7.72 -11.71 -3.75
CA ILE A 129 8.32 -10.87 -2.70
C ILE A 129 8.43 -11.55 -1.33
N ALA A 130 7.98 -12.79 -1.17
CA ALA A 130 7.84 -13.48 0.13
C ALA A 130 9.07 -13.36 1.03
N SER A 131 10.27 -13.64 0.49
CA SER A 131 11.54 -13.54 1.24
C SER A 131 11.82 -12.12 1.75
N HIS A 132 11.68 -11.11 0.89
CA HIS A 132 11.89 -9.71 1.28
C HIS A 132 10.78 -9.19 2.22
N PHE A 133 9.54 -9.61 2.01
CA PHE A 133 8.43 -9.34 2.91
C PHE A 133 8.73 -9.89 4.32
N SER A 134 9.15 -11.15 4.40
CA SER A 134 9.43 -11.82 5.67
C SER A 134 10.55 -11.12 6.46
N SER A 135 11.64 -10.75 5.80
CA SER A 135 12.78 -10.07 6.46
C SER A 135 12.44 -8.69 7.04
N THR A 136 11.41 -8.02 6.53
CA THR A 136 11.06 -6.64 6.92
C THR A 136 9.89 -6.54 7.88
N ARG A 137 9.16 -7.62 8.15
CA ARG A 137 7.87 -7.61 8.89
C ARG A 137 7.79 -8.68 9.98
N HIS A 138 8.57 -8.51 11.05
CA HIS A 138 8.59 -9.44 12.19
C HIS A 138 7.81 -8.94 13.43
N SER A 139 7.77 -7.63 13.71
CA SER A 139 7.23 -7.12 14.99
C SER A 139 5.70 -7.26 15.11
N PRO A 140 5.17 -8.05 16.08
CA PRO A 140 3.74 -8.19 16.37
C PRO A 140 3.05 -6.88 16.72
N TRP A 141 1.77 -6.74 16.37
CA TRP A 141 0.98 -5.60 16.81
C TRP A 141 0.42 -5.87 18.22
N PRO A 142 0.57 -4.95 19.19
CA PRO A 142 0.25 -5.23 20.59
C PRO A 142 -1.18 -5.71 20.84
N ARG A 143 -2.18 -5.11 20.19
CA ARG A 143 -3.59 -5.47 20.39
C ARG A 143 -3.94 -6.87 19.88
N ILE A 144 -3.27 -7.33 18.82
CA ILE A 144 -3.46 -8.69 18.29
C ILE A 144 -2.83 -9.70 19.26
N VAL A 145 -1.65 -9.37 19.80
CA VAL A 145 -1.00 -10.20 20.83
C VAL A 145 -1.85 -10.27 22.10
N GLU A 146 -2.43 -9.16 22.53
CA GLU A 146 -3.35 -9.11 23.67
C GLU A 146 -4.59 -9.98 23.42
N PHE A 147 -5.23 -9.86 22.26
CA PHE A 147 -6.37 -10.71 21.89
C PHE A 147 -6.03 -12.21 21.98
N LEU A 148 -4.89 -12.63 21.41
CA LEU A 148 -4.46 -14.04 21.48
C LEU A 148 -4.11 -14.48 22.90
N ARG A 149 -3.48 -13.63 23.72
CA ARG A 149 -3.13 -13.97 25.11
C ARG A 149 -4.32 -14.08 26.05
N LEU A 150 -5.44 -13.43 25.71
CA LEU A 150 -6.67 -13.50 26.49
C LEU A 150 -7.49 -14.77 26.21
N LEU A 151 -7.16 -15.54 25.17
CA LEU A 151 -7.85 -16.79 24.87
C LEU A 151 -7.57 -17.86 25.94
N PRO A 152 -8.56 -18.70 26.30
CA PRO A 152 -8.35 -19.83 27.20
C PRO A 152 -7.25 -20.78 26.72
N LYS A 153 -6.53 -21.39 27.66
CA LYS A 153 -5.55 -22.44 27.34
C LYS A 153 -6.22 -23.59 26.57
N GLY A 154 -5.52 -24.11 25.57
CA GLY A 154 -6.01 -25.16 24.69
C GLY A 154 -6.98 -24.71 23.60
N SER A 155 -7.25 -23.40 23.46
CA SER A 155 -8.10 -22.90 22.37
C SER A 155 -7.48 -23.19 21.01
N ILE A 156 -8.33 -23.56 20.05
CA ILE A 156 -8.00 -23.78 18.65
C ILE A 156 -8.18 -22.48 17.87
N VAL A 157 -7.11 -22.01 17.23
CA VAL A 157 -7.09 -20.73 16.53
C VAL A 157 -6.71 -20.93 15.06
N ALA A 158 -7.47 -20.31 14.16
CA ALA A 158 -7.10 -20.21 12.74
C ALA A 158 -6.54 -18.81 12.42
N ASP A 159 -5.32 -18.73 11.91
CA ASP A 159 -4.74 -17.50 11.32
C ASP A 159 -4.92 -17.54 9.80
N VAL A 160 -5.97 -16.88 9.31
CA VAL A 160 -6.37 -16.89 7.91
C VAL A 160 -5.70 -15.74 7.17
N GLY A 161 -4.72 -16.08 6.32
CA GLY A 161 -3.73 -15.19 5.74
C GLY A 161 -2.56 -14.94 6.70
N CYS A 162 -1.96 -16.02 7.20
CA CYS A 162 -0.92 -15.99 8.24
C CYS A 162 0.41 -15.36 7.77
N GLY A 163 0.60 -15.17 6.46
CA GLY A 163 1.82 -14.68 5.87
C GLY A 163 3.03 -15.49 6.32
N ASN A 164 4.04 -14.82 6.87
CA ASN A 164 5.28 -15.44 7.35
C ASN A 164 5.17 -16.07 8.76
N GLY A 165 3.96 -16.30 9.26
CA GLY A 165 3.71 -16.98 10.54
C GLY A 165 3.93 -16.09 11.76
N LYS A 166 3.76 -14.78 11.61
CA LYS A 166 4.07 -13.76 12.62
C LYS A 166 3.35 -13.97 13.97
N TYR A 167 2.16 -14.55 13.95
CA TYR A 167 1.34 -14.75 15.15
C TYR A 167 1.28 -16.20 15.64
N LEU A 168 1.74 -17.16 14.84
CA LEU A 168 1.60 -18.60 15.09
C LEU A 168 2.34 -19.06 16.37
N GLY A 169 3.42 -18.38 16.75
CA GLY A 169 4.22 -18.69 17.93
C GLY A 169 4.05 -17.72 19.11
N ILE A 170 2.97 -16.92 19.16
CA ILE A 170 2.81 -15.87 20.18
C ILE A 170 2.40 -16.41 21.56
N ASN A 171 1.67 -17.52 21.58
CA ASN A 171 1.14 -18.13 22.79
C ASN A 171 1.20 -19.66 22.66
N GLU A 172 2.13 -20.28 23.39
CA GLU A 172 2.34 -21.74 23.39
C GLU A 172 1.19 -22.51 24.05
N ASP A 173 0.33 -21.83 24.82
CA ASP A 173 -0.87 -22.44 25.39
C ASP A 173 -2.00 -22.64 24.35
N LEU A 174 -1.84 -22.18 23.10
CA LEU A 174 -2.86 -22.25 22.05
C LEU A 174 -2.48 -23.23 20.93
N TYR A 175 -3.48 -23.86 20.33
CA TYR A 175 -3.32 -24.63 19.10
C TYR A 175 -3.61 -23.74 17.90
N ILE A 176 -2.59 -23.07 17.38
CA ILE A 176 -2.74 -22.16 16.24
C ILE A 176 -2.34 -22.86 14.93
N VAL A 177 -3.24 -22.86 13.95
CA VAL A 177 -2.95 -23.28 12.57
C VAL A 177 -3.08 -22.09 11.63
N GLY A 178 -2.05 -21.86 10.81
CA GLY A 178 -2.03 -20.81 9.80
C GLY A 178 -2.46 -21.32 8.43
N CYS A 179 -2.99 -20.43 7.61
CA CYS A 179 -3.08 -20.68 6.18
C CYS A 179 -2.81 -19.41 5.39
N ASP A 180 -2.20 -19.55 4.21
CA ASP A 180 -1.95 -18.44 3.30
C ASP A 180 -2.03 -18.92 1.85
N ARG A 181 -2.33 -18.02 0.92
CA ARG A 181 -2.39 -18.35 -0.51
C ARG A 181 -1.00 -18.52 -1.11
N SER A 182 0.00 -17.81 -0.58
CA SER A 182 1.38 -17.86 -1.05
C SER A 182 2.09 -19.09 -0.50
N LYS A 183 2.57 -19.95 -1.40
CA LYS A 183 3.33 -21.13 -1.02
C LYS A 183 4.65 -20.72 -0.37
N ASN A 184 5.36 -19.75 -0.95
CA ASN A 184 6.62 -19.26 -0.38
C ASN A 184 6.48 -18.71 1.04
N LEU A 185 5.35 -18.10 1.41
CA LEU A 185 5.11 -17.63 2.79
C LEU A 185 4.79 -18.79 3.75
N VAL A 186 4.05 -19.81 3.29
CA VAL A 186 3.78 -21.03 4.05
C VAL A 186 5.06 -21.84 4.27
N ASP A 187 5.92 -21.95 3.26
CA ASP A 187 7.22 -22.64 3.38
C ASP A 187 8.09 -21.98 4.48
N ILE A 188 8.10 -20.65 4.54
CA ILE A 188 8.79 -19.88 5.62
C ILE A 188 8.19 -20.19 7.00
N CYS A 189 6.90 -20.48 7.10
CA CYS A 189 6.30 -20.93 8.36
C CYS A 189 6.82 -22.32 8.74
N GLY A 190 6.93 -23.23 7.78
CA GLY A 190 7.50 -24.56 7.95
C GLY A 190 8.96 -24.53 8.42
N GLU A 191 9.78 -23.64 7.85
CA GLU A 191 11.18 -23.41 8.30
C GLU A 191 11.26 -22.97 9.77
N LYS A 192 10.20 -22.33 10.30
CA LYS A 192 10.08 -21.93 11.71
C LYS A 192 9.37 -22.98 12.57
N ASN A 193 9.10 -24.17 12.03
CA ASN A 193 8.35 -25.25 12.66
C ASN A 193 6.91 -24.88 13.06
N PHE A 194 6.29 -23.92 12.37
CA PHE A 194 4.88 -23.59 12.59
C PHE A 194 3.95 -24.46 11.74
N GLN A 195 2.75 -24.71 12.25
CA GLN A 195 1.70 -25.42 11.53
C GLN A 195 1.00 -24.47 10.57
N ALA A 196 1.29 -24.57 9.28
CA ALA A 196 0.62 -23.79 8.24
C ALA A 196 0.44 -24.59 6.96
N PHE A 197 -0.59 -24.24 6.17
CA PHE A 197 -0.86 -24.87 4.88
C PHE A 197 -1.31 -23.85 3.82
N VAL A 198 -1.18 -24.22 2.54
CA VAL A 198 -1.61 -23.36 1.43
C VAL A 198 -3.10 -23.49 1.18
N CYS A 199 -3.85 -22.39 1.19
CA CYS A 199 -5.25 -22.37 0.75
C CYS A 199 -5.71 -20.99 0.30
N ASP A 200 -6.92 -20.93 -0.28
CA ASP A 200 -7.65 -19.69 -0.52
C ASP A 200 -8.46 -19.32 0.74
N ALA A 201 -8.41 -18.05 1.16
CA ALA A 201 -9.18 -17.58 2.32
C ALA A 201 -10.69 -17.50 2.07
N LEU A 202 -11.15 -17.69 0.82
CA LEU A 202 -12.55 -17.86 0.48
C LEU A 202 -13.07 -19.28 0.74
N SER A 203 -12.18 -20.27 0.90
CA SER A 203 -12.53 -21.66 1.13
C SER A 203 -11.41 -22.38 1.89
N VAL A 204 -11.44 -22.25 3.21
CA VAL A 204 -10.44 -22.80 4.12
C VAL A 204 -10.79 -24.26 4.44
N PRO A 205 -9.90 -25.24 4.20
CA PRO A 205 -10.12 -26.67 4.46
C PRO A 205 -10.08 -27.04 5.96
N ILE A 206 -10.64 -26.19 6.82
CA ILE A 206 -10.88 -26.45 8.24
C ILE A 206 -12.39 -26.67 8.42
N ARG A 207 -12.74 -27.60 9.31
CA ARG A 207 -14.12 -27.99 9.59
C ARG A 207 -14.93 -26.78 10.07
N SER A 208 -16.20 -26.70 9.67
CA SER A 208 -17.10 -25.68 10.21
C SER A 208 -17.27 -25.85 11.72
N GLY A 209 -17.31 -24.76 12.47
CA GLY A 209 -17.58 -24.83 13.91
C GLY A 209 -16.47 -25.41 14.76
N SER A 210 -15.22 -25.48 14.28
CA SER A 210 -14.12 -26.13 15.01
C SER A 210 -13.16 -25.17 15.70
N CYS A 211 -13.18 -23.88 15.39
CA CYS A 211 -12.25 -22.89 15.96
C CYS A 211 -12.90 -22.12 17.11
N ASP A 212 -12.16 -21.95 18.21
CA ASP A 212 -12.50 -21.04 19.31
C ASP A 212 -12.31 -19.58 18.88
N ALA A 213 -11.26 -19.33 18.08
CA ALA A 213 -10.99 -18.01 17.53
C ALA A 213 -10.43 -18.06 16.11
N CYS A 214 -10.60 -16.96 15.37
CA CYS A 214 -9.91 -16.72 14.11
C CYS A 214 -9.25 -15.35 14.11
N ILE A 215 -8.15 -15.19 13.40
CA ILE A 215 -7.58 -13.88 13.09
C ILE A 215 -7.42 -13.75 11.57
N SER A 216 -7.67 -12.54 11.05
CA SER A 216 -7.40 -12.21 9.64
C SER A 216 -6.83 -10.79 9.57
N ILE A 217 -5.50 -10.72 9.44
CA ILE A 217 -4.74 -9.50 9.70
C ILE A 217 -4.08 -9.00 8.42
N ALA A 218 -4.58 -7.88 7.87
CA ALA A 218 -4.12 -7.31 6.61
C ALA A 218 -4.25 -8.30 5.43
N VAL A 219 -5.46 -8.89 5.30
CA VAL A 219 -5.78 -9.89 4.27
C VAL A 219 -6.97 -9.45 3.43
N ILE A 220 -8.10 -9.14 4.07
CA ILE A 220 -9.38 -8.90 3.37
C ILE A 220 -9.31 -7.73 2.38
N HIS A 221 -8.44 -6.74 2.63
CA HIS A 221 -8.19 -5.66 1.66
C HIS A 221 -7.59 -6.11 0.34
N HIS A 222 -7.20 -7.38 0.17
CA HIS A 222 -6.69 -7.90 -1.09
C HIS A 222 -7.81 -8.43 -2.00
N PHE A 223 -9.05 -8.55 -1.53
CA PHE A 223 -10.17 -8.96 -2.37
C PHE A 223 -10.80 -7.78 -3.11
N SER A 224 -10.98 -7.96 -4.41
CA SER A 224 -11.23 -6.87 -5.35
C SER A 224 -12.68 -6.48 -5.53
N THR A 225 -13.61 -7.26 -4.96
CA THR A 225 -15.05 -6.99 -4.95
C THR A 225 -15.60 -7.06 -3.54
N ALA A 226 -16.70 -6.36 -3.28
CA ALA A 226 -17.35 -6.36 -1.97
C ALA A 226 -17.88 -7.76 -1.61
N GLU A 227 -18.35 -8.50 -2.61
CA GLU A 227 -18.88 -9.85 -2.51
C GLU A 227 -17.80 -10.82 -2.01
N ARG A 228 -16.58 -10.74 -2.56
CA ARG A 228 -15.45 -11.57 -2.14
C ARG A 228 -14.96 -11.18 -0.74
N ARG A 229 -14.92 -9.88 -0.42
CA ARG A 229 -14.62 -9.42 0.96
C ARG A 229 -15.63 -9.98 1.96
N LEU A 230 -16.93 -9.91 1.65
CA LEU A 230 -17.99 -10.47 2.48
C LEU A 230 -17.91 -12.01 2.57
N ALA A 231 -17.57 -12.69 1.47
CA ALA A 231 -17.38 -14.14 1.45
C ALA A 231 -16.24 -14.57 2.39
N THR A 232 -15.13 -13.83 2.46
CA THR A 232 -14.06 -14.10 3.44
C THR A 232 -14.56 -13.93 4.88
N ILE A 233 -15.34 -12.88 5.19
CA ILE A 233 -15.91 -12.70 6.54
C ILE A 233 -16.86 -13.85 6.89
N ARG A 234 -17.69 -14.27 5.93
CA ARG A 234 -18.58 -15.43 6.07
C ARG A 234 -17.78 -16.73 6.30
N GLU A 235 -16.65 -16.87 5.64
CA GLU A 235 -15.77 -18.03 5.82
C GLU A 235 -15.15 -18.05 7.22
N LEU A 236 -14.70 -16.91 7.75
CA LEU A 236 -14.26 -16.80 9.15
C LEU A 236 -15.39 -17.21 10.12
N ALA A 237 -16.62 -16.72 9.89
CA ALA A 237 -17.79 -17.10 10.69
C ALA A 237 -18.11 -18.61 10.57
N ARG A 238 -17.89 -19.24 9.41
CA ARG A 238 -18.07 -20.69 9.23
C ARG A 238 -17.13 -21.49 10.12
N LEU A 239 -15.85 -21.08 10.20
CA LEU A 239 -14.81 -21.75 10.98
C LEU A 239 -15.06 -21.71 12.49
N LEU A 240 -15.57 -20.58 13.00
CA LEU A 240 -15.85 -20.39 14.41
C LEU A 240 -16.93 -21.35 14.92
N ARG A 241 -16.77 -21.89 16.12
CA ARG A 241 -17.88 -22.48 16.90
C ARG A 241 -18.82 -21.39 17.45
N PRO A 242 -20.08 -21.69 17.82
CA PRO A 242 -20.94 -20.72 18.52
C PRO A 242 -20.24 -20.13 19.76
N GLY A 243 -20.32 -18.82 19.94
CA GLY A 243 -19.59 -18.05 20.96
C GLY A 243 -18.09 -17.84 20.68
N GLY A 244 -17.55 -18.43 19.61
CA GLY A 244 -16.18 -18.18 19.15
C GLY A 244 -16.04 -16.78 18.55
N THR A 245 -14.82 -16.23 18.58
CA THR A 245 -14.58 -14.83 18.15
C THR A 245 -13.55 -14.71 17.03
N ALA A 246 -13.78 -13.83 16.05
CA ALA A 246 -12.76 -13.46 15.07
C ALA A 246 -12.29 -12.02 15.22
N LEU A 247 -10.99 -11.79 15.03
CA LEU A 247 -10.38 -10.47 14.95
C LEU A 247 -9.94 -10.16 13.52
N ILE A 248 -10.48 -9.09 12.95
CA ILE A 248 -10.19 -8.64 11.58
C ILE A 248 -9.47 -7.29 11.61
N TYR A 249 -8.39 -7.15 10.86
CA TYR A 249 -7.64 -5.90 10.66
C TYR A 249 -7.52 -5.58 9.16
N VAL A 250 -8.00 -4.41 8.74
CA VAL A 250 -7.91 -3.94 7.34
C VAL A 250 -7.34 -2.52 7.28
N TRP A 251 -6.75 -2.12 6.16
CA TRP A 251 -6.16 -0.78 6.03
C TRP A 251 -7.27 0.26 5.97
N ALA A 252 -7.12 1.35 6.74
CA ALA A 252 -8.04 2.47 6.73
C ALA A 252 -7.69 3.44 5.58
N MET A 253 -8.72 3.95 4.91
CA MET A 253 -8.62 5.10 4.02
C MET A 253 -8.13 6.32 4.80
N GLU A 254 -8.63 6.49 6.02
CA GLU A 254 -8.30 7.54 6.98
C GLU A 254 -6.97 7.22 7.69
N GLN A 255 -5.86 7.59 7.07
CA GLN A 255 -4.53 7.47 7.70
C GLN A 255 -4.25 8.56 8.76
N GLU A 256 -5.19 9.48 8.96
CA GLU A 256 -5.25 10.44 10.04
C GLU A 256 -6.62 10.33 10.71
N TYR A 257 -6.64 10.08 12.02
CA TYR A 257 -7.88 9.87 12.77
C TYR A 257 -7.83 10.66 14.07
N LYS A 258 -8.91 11.40 14.38
CA LYS A 258 -9.00 12.31 15.54
C LYS A 258 -7.76 13.22 15.68
N ASN A 259 -7.36 13.87 14.58
CA ASN A 259 -6.17 14.73 14.45
C ASN A 259 -4.83 14.04 14.77
N GLN A 260 -4.79 12.70 14.76
CA GLN A 260 -3.57 11.94 14.95
C GLN A 260 -3.23 11.15 13.69
N LYS A 261 -2.07 11.49 13.10
CA LYS A 261 -1.49 10.74 11.99
C LYS A 261 -1.07 9.34 12.42
N SER A 262 -1.36 8.35 11.59
CA SER A 262 -0.90 6.98 11.76
C SER A 262 0.62 6.88 11.65
N LYS A 263 1.20 5.77 12.13
CA LYS A 263 2.61 5.42 11.90
C LYS A 263 2.98 5.37 10.42
N TYR A 264 2.01 5.13 9.52
CA TYR A 264 2.24 5.08 8.09
C TYR A 264 2.61 6.46 7.51
N LEU A 265 1.92 7.53 7.95
CA LEU A 265 2.20 8.90 7.53
C LEU A 265 3.37 9.53 8.28
N LYS A 266 3.60 9.12 9.54
CA LYS A 266 4.75 9.53 10.34
C LYS A 266 6.01 8.84 9.81
N GLY A 267 6.62 9.41 8.77
CA GLY A 267 7.91 8.93 8.26
C GLY A 267 8.96 8.82 9.38
N LYS A 268 10.05 8.06 9.16
CA LYS A 268 11.24 8.09 10.03
C LYS A 268 11.93 9.45 9.89
N ASN A 269 11.41 10.47 10.56
CA ASN A 269 12.07 11.71 10.95
C ASN A 269 11.09 12.52 11.82
N GLY A 270 11.42 12.69 13.11
CA GLY A 270 10.67 13.55 14.02
C GLY A 270 10.60 13.02 15.45
N GLY A 271 11.76 12.81 16.09
CA GLY A 271 11.81 12.83 17.54
C GLY A 271 11.65 14.27 18.04
N LYS A 272 10.95 14.41 19.16
CA LYS A 272 10.66 15.61 19.98
C LYS A 272 9.39 16.40 19.61
N GLY A 273 8.59 16.61 20.66
CA GLY A 273 7.32 17.34 20.66
C GLY A 273 6.21 16.57 21.37
N LYS A 274 6.43 16.12 22.61
CA LYS A 274 5.31 15.87 23.53
C LYS A 274 4.86 17.24 24.00
N GLU A 275 3.68 17.67 23.58
CA GLU A 275 2.88 18.62 24.34
C GLU A 275 1.66 17.86 24.80
N GLU A 276 1.59 17.70 26.12
CA GLU A 276 0.43 17.28 26.88
C GLU A 276 -0.54 18.46 26.91
N GLU A 277 -1.78 18.26 26.50
CA GLU A 277 -2.89 19.09 26.98
C GLU A 277 -3.95 18.18 27.57
N ILE A 278 -4.19 18.42 28.86
CA ILE A 278 -5.17 17.76 29.73
C ILE A 278 -6.29 18.77 30.01
N ASN A 279 -7.53 18.30 29.86
CA ASN A 279 -8.81 18.76 30.44
C ASN A 279 -9.35 20.15 30.03
N THR A 280 -10.66 20.34 29.82
CA THR A 280 -11.76 20.17 30.80
C THR A 280 -13.14 20.30 30.12
N GLY A 281 -14.20 19.91 30.85
CA GLY A 281 -15.65 19.85 30.52
C GLY A 281 -16.27 21.02 29.73
N THR A 282 -17.48 20.89 29.17
CA THR A 282 -18.74 20.82 29.94
C THR A 282 -19.91 20.51 28.98
N ALA A 283 -20.99 19.98 29.56
CA ALA A 283 -22.24 19.51 28.98
C ALA A 283 -23.17 20.61 28.39
N GLN A 284 -24.25 20.09 27.78
CA GLN A 284 -25.60 20.65 27.54
C GLN A 284 -25.90 21.34 26.21
N GLY A 285 -27.00 20.88 25.59
CA GLY A 285 -27.68 21.56 24.49
C GLY A 285 -28.59 20.65 23.65
N LEU A 286 -29.68 20.16 24.26
CA LEU A 286 -30.87 19.69 23.54
C LEU A 286 -31.41 20.82 22.64
N LEU A 287 -31.91 20.50 21.45
CA LEU A 287 -33.20 20.97 20.91
C LEU A 287 -33.54 20.18 19.63
N SER A 288 -34.77 19.68 19.61
CA SER A 288 -35.47 19.05 18.50
C SER A 288 -36.08 20.11 17.57
N ASP A 289 -36.28 19.78 16.28
CA ASP A 289 -37.63 19.62 15.68
C ASP A 289 -37.63 19.58 14.14
N GLN A 290 -38.41 18.62 13.63
CA GLN A 290 -39.28 18.62 12.44
C GLN A 290 -38.61 18.71 11.05
N MET A 291 -38.54 17.62 10.28
CA MET A 291 -39.57 17.03 9.40
C MET A 291 -40.25 18.01 8.42
N LEU A 292 -40.03 17.78 7.13
CA LEU A 292 -41.04 17.90 6.08
C LEU A 292 -40.77 16.85 4.98
N ASP A 293 -41.88 16.22 4.61
CA ASP A 293 -42.07 15.05 3.75
C ASP A 293 -42.41 15.50 2.32
N SER A 294 -42.00 14.72 1.32
CA SER A 294 -42.76 14.56 0.07
C SER A 294 -42.22 13.37 -0.74
N SER A 295 -42.90 12.24 -0.57
CA SER A 295 -43.17 11.18 -1.57
C SER A 295 -43.57 11.75 -2.96
N SER A 296 -43.59 11.09 -4.12
CA SER A 296 -43.69 9.68 -4.52
C SER A 296 -43.65 9.56 -6.07
N GLN A 297 -43.64 8.31 -6.58
CA GLN A 297 -44.08 7.79 -7.91
C GLN A 297 -43.02 7.79 -9.04
N ASP A 298 -42.49 6.63 -9.45
CA ASP A 298 -43.06 5.48 -10.18
C ASP A 298 -42.90 5.62 -11.70
N ALA A 299 -42.27 4.61 -12.34
CA ALA A 299 -42.78 3.90 -13.53
C ALA A 299 -41.70 3.03 -14.19
N ALA A 300 -42.15 1.87 -14.65
CA ALA A 300 -41.36 0.73 -15.08
C ALA A 300 -41.32 0.53 -16.61
N CYS A 301 -40.34 -0.27 -17.03
CA CYS A 301 -40.43 -1.39 -17.99
C CYS A 301 -40.44 -1.17 -19.52
N SER A 302 -39.81 -2.16 -20.17
CA SER A 302 -39.95 -2.68 -21.55
C SER A 302 -38.81 -2.27 -22.51
N ASP A 303 -37.84 -3.12 -22.87
CA ASP A 303 -37.85 -4.42 -23.58
C ASP A 303 -37.96 -4.28 -25.11
N ARG A 304 -36.95 -4.82 -25.84
CA ARG A 304 -36.95 -5.33 -27.24
C ARG A 304 -35.54 -5.74 -27.74
N LEU A 305 -35.23 -7.04 -27.62
CA LEU A 305 -34.85 -8.04 -28.66
C LEU A 305 -34.63 -7.50 -30.11
N LEU A 306 -33.77 -7.99 -31.04
CA LEU A 306 -32.90 -9.19 -31.23
C LEU A 306 -32.07 -9.05 -32.54
N ALA A 307 -31.11 -9.98 -32.76
CA ALA A 307 -30.49 -10.51 -34.02
C ALA A 307 -29.05 -10.03 -34.36
N ASP A 308 -28.01 -10.88 -34.19
CA ASP A 308 -27.42 -11.91 -35.11
C ASP A 308 -26.51 -11.28 -36.19
N SER A 309 -25.31 -11.75 -36.58
CA SER A 309 -24.47 -12.92 -36.31
C SER A 309 -23.08 -12.74 -36.97
N GLN A 310 -22.13 -13.64 -36.64
CA GLN A 310 -20.94 -14.11 -37.39
C GLN A 310 -19.53 -13.54 -37.11
N ASP A 311 -18.73 -14.44 -36.51
CA ASP A 311 -17.32 -14.81 -36.74
C ASP A 311 -16.36 -13.83 -37.42
N GLU A 312 -15.26 -13.50 -36.72
CA GLU A 312 -13.91 -13.69 -37.26
C GLU A 312 -12.87 -13.88 -36.16
N SER A 313 -11.96 -14.82 -36.45
CA SER A 313 -10.80 -15.22 -35.66
C SER A 313 -9.67 -14.18 -35.62
N CYS A 314 -8.77 -14.38 -34.64
CA CYS A 314 -7.34 -14.02 -34.62
C CYS A 314 -6.87 -12.91 -33.66
N ALA A 315 -5.78 -13.27 -32.98
CA ALA A 315 -4.84 -12.46 -32.19
C ALA A 315 -5.34 -11.88 -30.85
N ALA A 316 -4.87 -12.49 -29.77
CA ALA A 316 -4.99 -11.97 -28.41
C ALA A 316 -4.14 -10.69 -28.24
N GLU A 317 -4.79 -9.54 -28.36
CA GLU A 317 -4.29 -8.25 -27.87
C GLU A 317 -4.70 -8.06 -26.39
N PRO A 318 -3.87 -7.40 -25.56
CA PRO A 318 -4.16 -7.22 -24.15
C PRO A 318 -5.35 -6.27 -23.98
N ALA A 319 -6.40 -6.75 -23.31
CA ALA A 319 -7.59 -5.98 -22.98
C ALA A 319 -7.24 -4.59 -22.44
N ALA A 320 -7.47 -3.56 -23.26
CA ALA A 320 -7.44 -2.16 -22.86
C ALA A 320 -8.67 -1.89 -21.98
N GLY A 321 -8.50 -1.26 -20.81
CA GLY A 321 -9.70 -0.73 -20.15
C GLY A 321 -9.63 -0.12 -18.75
N SER A 322 -8.67 -0.43 -17.87
CA SER A 322 -8.71 0.15 -16.50
C SER A 322 -7.35 0.27 -15.85
N ARG A 323 -6.84 1.50 -15.71
CA ARG A 323 -5.66 1.77 -14.89
C ARG A 323 -6.10 2.13 -13.48
N LEU A 324 -6.06 1.16 -12.58
CA LEU A 324 -6.15 1.43 -11.14
C LEU A 324 -5.13 2.50 -10.74
N PRO A 325 -5.48 3.45 -9.87
CA PRO A 325 -4.55 4.49 -9.43
C PRO A 325 -3.39 3.84 -8.65
N VAL A 326 -2.17 4.34 -8.88
CA VAL A 326 -0.99 3.88 -8.13
C VAL A 326 -0.75 4.82 -6.95
N HIS A 327 -0.72 4.26 -5.76
CA HIS A 327 -0.48 4.98 -4.51
C HIS A 327 0.93 5.54 -4.44
N THR A 328 1.08 6.75 -3.90
CA THR A 328 2.38 7.26 -3.47
C THR A 328 2.60 6.93 -2.01
N ASN A 329 3.59 6.07 -1.72
CA ASN A 329 3.89 5.63 -0.36
C ASN A 329 4.06 6.81 0.62
N ARG A 330 3.46 6.68 1.82
CA ARG A 330 3.47 7.69 2.89
C ARG A 330 2.71 8.98 2.58
N THR A 331 1.72 8.90 1.70
CA THR A 331 0.74 9.96 1.47
C THR A 331 -0.65 9.47 1.84
N SER A 332 -1.61 10.39 1.97
CA SER A 332 -3.03 10.03 2.15
C SER A 332 -3.55 9.25 0.95
N PHE A 333 -4.51 8.36 1.18
CA PHE A 333 -5.19 7.66 0.12
C PHE A 333 -6.20 8.58 -0.57
N HIS A 334 -6.35 8.44 -1.89
CA HIS A 334 -7.26 9.25 -2.71
C HIS A 334 -8.29 8.39 -3.47
N SER A 335 -8.21 7.06 -3.32
CA SER A 335 -9.13 6.06 -3.86
C SER A 335 -9.15 4.88 -2.88
N GLN A 336 -10.30 4.22 -2.73
CA GLN A 336 -10.40 2.99 -1.94
C GLN A 336 -9.68 1.83 -2.63
N ASP A 337 -9.84 1.72 -3.94
CA ASP A 337 -9.19 0.70 -4.76
C ASP A 337 -7.96 1.28 -5.45
N LEU A 338 -6.80 0.69 -5.18
CA LEU A 338 -5.53 1.21 -5.68
C LEU A 338 -4.40 0.17 -5.69
N LEU A 339 -3.35 0.49 -6.43
CA LEU A 339 -2.11 -0.27 -6.49
C LEU A 339 -1.06 0.34 -5.56
N VAL A 340 -0.58 -0.41 -4.57
CA VAL A 340 0.45 0.00 -3.62
C VAL A 340 1.83 -0.51 -4.06
N PRO A 341 2.80 0.37 -4.34
CA PRO A 341 4.11 -0.04 -4.85
C PRO A 341 5.01 -0.62 -3.74
N TRP A 342 5.59 -1.79 -4.01
CA TRP A 342 6.60 -2.46 -3.20
C TRP A 342 7.95 -2.44 -3.91
N HIS A 343 8.95 -1.82 -3.28
CA HIS A 343 10.27 -1.66 -3.88
C HIS A 343 11.21 -2.75 -3.34
N LEU A 344 11.67 -3.63 -4.24
CA LEU A 344 12.70 -4.60 -3.91
C LEU A 344 14.07 -3.91 -4.02
N LYS A 345 14.76 -3.74 -2.88
CA LYS A 345 16.14 -3.26 -2.91
C LYS A 345 17.05 -4.44 -3.25
N GLY A 346 17.83 -4.32 -4.32
CA GLY A 346 18.85 -5.31 -4.66
C GLY A 346 19.81 -5.49 -3.47
N GLY A 347 19.97 -6.72 -3.02
CA GLY A 347 20.86 -7.04 -1.92
C GLY A 347 22.31 -6.66 -2.28
N THR A 348 22.98 -5.92 -1.40
CA THR A 348 24.43 -5.84 -1.40
C THR A 348 24.97 -7.26 -1.22
N LYS A 349 25.64 -7.80 -2.25
CA LYS A 349 26.39 -9.06 -2.12
C LYS A 349 27.32 -8.94 -0.90
N LYS A 350 27.11 -9.75 0.14
CA LYS A 350 28.10 -9.96 1.19
C LYS A 350 29.36 -10.53 0.52
N LYS A 351 30.50 -9.85 0.68
CA LYS A 351 31.83 -10.38 0.34
C LYS A 351 32.31 -11.31 1.47
N GLY A 352 32.84 -12.48 1.09
CA GLY A 352 33.53 -13.46 1.96
C GLY A 352 32.56 -14.47 2.59
N GLU A 353 32.72 -15.80 2.47
CA GLU A 353 33.93 -16.63 2.41
C GLU A 353 33.87 -17.66 1.26
N GLY A 354 35.03 -18.06 0.75
CA GLY A 354 35.18 -18.84 -0.47
C GLY A 354 35.20 -20.36 -0.27
N VAL A 355 34.90 -21.08 -1.36
CA VAL A 355 35.72 -22.11 -2.04
C VAL A 355 34.83 -22.80 -3.09
N GLY A 356 35.36 -23.01 -4.30
CA GLY A 356 34.76 -23.91 -5.30
C GLY A 356 34.55 -23.30 -6.68
N THR A 357 35.61 -23.27 -7.48
CA THR A 357 35.71 -22.80 -8.86
C THR A 357 34.78 -23.55 -9.82
N VAL A 358 33.90 -22.84 -10.54
CA VAL A 358 33.41 -23.23 -11.87
C VAL A 358 33.42 -21.99 -12.78
N LEU A 359 34.27 -22.05 -13.80
CA LEU A 359 34.40 -21.05 -14.86
C LEU A 359 33.28 -21.24 -15.90
N CYS A 360 32.61 -20.15 -16.28
CA CYS A 360 31.92 -20.02 -17.56
C CYS A 360 32.06 -18.58 -18.11
N PRO A 361 32.09 -18.41 -19.45
CA PRO A 361 32.88 -17.37 -20.10
C PRO A 361 32.20 -16.01 -20.23
N ALA A 362 33.05 -14.99 -20.41
CA ALA A 362 32.73 -13.59 -20.56
C ALA A 362 31.81 -13.31 -21.76
N GLY A 363 30.69 -12.65 -21.50
CA GLY A 363 29.79 -12.18 -22.56
C GLY A 363 28.64 -11.32 -22.01
N SER A 364 28.80 -10.00 -22.15
CA SER A 364 27.75 -8.98 -22.19
C SER A 364 27.15 -8.41 -20.87
N LYS A 365 27.44 -7.11 -20.71
CA LYS A 365 26.63 -5.99 -20.18
C LYS A 365 26.34 -5.93 -18.67
N GLN A 366 26.94 -4.89 -18.08
CA GLN A 366 26.56 -4.25 -16.83
C GLN A 366 25.03 -4.13 -16.68
N SER A 367 24.44 -4.93 -15.81
CA SER A 367 23.16 -4.59 -15.20
C SER A 367 23.44 -3.82 -13.91
N GLN A 368 23.45 -2.49 -13.99
CA GLN A 368 23.21 -1.67 -12.80
C GLN A 368 21.89 -2.17 -12.20
N GLY A 369 21.92 -2.62 -10.94
CA GLY A 369 20.80 -3.28 -10.28
C GLY A 369 19.56 -2.39 -10.25
N LEU A 370 18.68 -2.57 -11.22
CA LEU A 370 17.37 -1.93 -11.24
C LEU A 370 16.58 -2.42 -10.03
N SER A 371 16.18 -1.49 -9.16
CA SER A 371 15.23 -1.80 -8.10
C SER A 371 13.90 -2.20 -8.74
N ARG A 372 13.54 -3.49 -8.68
CA ARG A 372 12.26 -3.97 -9.20
C ARG A 372 11.12 -3.47 -8.31
N VAL A 373 10.12 -2.83 -8.92
CA VAL A 373 8.92 -2.35 -8.22
C VAL A 373 7.76 -3.27 -8.57
N PHE A 374 7.11 -3.80 -7.55
CA PHE A 374 5.88 -4.58 -7.67
C PHE A 374 4.70 -3.73 -7.27
N HIS A 375 3.53 -3.98 -7.86
CA HIS A 375 2.31 -3.26 -7.53
C HIS A 375 1.33 -4.23 -6.88
N ARG A 376 0.87 -3.91 -5.68
CA ARG A 376 -0.08 -4.76 -4.96
C ARG A 376 -1.46 -4.14 -4.94
N TYR A 377 -2.48 -4.90 -5.27
CA TYR A 377 -3.85 -4.42 -5.14
C TYR A 377 -4.27 -4.33 -3.66
N TYR A 378 -4.92 -3.21 -3.32
CA TYR A 378 -5.54 -2.96 -2.03
C TYR A 378 -6.90 -2.30 -2.24
N HIS A 379 -7.87 -2.72 -1.43
CA HIS A 379 -9.07 -1.99 -1.07
C HIS A 379 -8.88 -1.39 0.35
N VAL A 380 -8.68 -0.08 0.46
CA VAL A 380 -8.61 0.62 1.76
C VAL A 380 -10.02 1.00 2.21
N PHE A 381 -10.36 0.61 3.43
CA PHE A 381 -11.71 0.70 3.96
C PHE A 381 -11.98 2.07 4.54
N CYS A 382 -13.16 2.61 4.28
CA CYS A 382 -13.66 3.82 4.95
C CYS A 382 -14.17 3.50 6.36
N GLU A 383 -14.30 4.53 7.21
CA GLU A 383 -14.93 4.41 8.53
C GLU A 383 -16.31 3.73 8.42
N GLY A 384 -16.53 2.71 9.25
CA GLY A 384 -17.79 1.96 9.31
C GLY A 384 -17.99 0.91 8.21
N GLU A 385 -17.18 0.88 7.14
CA GLU A 385 -17.38 -0.08 6.03
C GLU A 385 -17.23 -1.53 6.49
N LEU A 386 -16.13 -1.86 7.18
CA LEU A 386 -15.88 -3.22 7.68
C LEU A 386 -16.97 -3.65 8.67
N GLU A 387 -17.39 -2.74 9.54
CA GLU A 387 -18.42 -2.99 10.53
C GLU A 387 -19.79 -3.26 9.89
N ALA A 388 -20.15 -2.50 8.86
CA ALA A 388 -21.37 -2.73 8.07
C ALA A 388 -21.32 -4.10 7.35
N ALA A 389 -20.18 -4.45 6.76
CA ALA A 389 -19.98 -5.76 6.13
C ALA A 389 -20.11 -6.92 7.13
N CYS A 390 -19.62 -6.77 8.37
CA CYS A 390 -19.81 -7.76 9.42
C CYS A 390 -21.27 -7.83 9.89
N ARG A 391 -21.98 -6.70 9.99
CA ARG A 391 -23.38 -6.63 10.43
C ARG A 391 -24.39 -7.19 9.44
N SER A 392 -24.04 -7.30 8.16
CA SER A 392 -24.92 -7.90 7.14
C SER A 392 -25.02 -9.43 7.25
N LEU A 393 -24.24 -10.05 8.13
CA LEU A 393 -24.28 -11.49 8.40
C LEU A 393 -25.12 -11.77 9.65
N ASP A 394 -26.25 -12.45 9.49
CA ASP A 394 -27.16 -12.78 10.60
C ASP A 394 -26.58 -13.75 11.63
N CYS A 395 -25.50 -14.47 11.28
CA CYS A 395 -24.89 -15.49 12.14
C CYS A 395 -23.75 -14.97 13.04
N VAL A 396 -23.51 -13.66 13.05
CA VAL A 396 -22.46 -13.04 13.88
C VAL A 396 -22.95 -11.77 14.56
N ARG A 397 -22.28 -11.40 15.64
CA ARG A 397 -22.47 -10.14 16.37
C ARG A 397 -21.15 -9.40 16.44
N VAL A 398 -21.16 -8.13 16.05
CA VAL A 398 -20.00 -7.24 16.24
C VAL A 398 -19.89 -6.89 17.73
N GLN A 399 -18.82 -7.36 18.39
CA GLN A 399 -18.55 -7.02 19.79
C GLN A 399 -17.84 -5.66 19.92
N LYS A 400 -16.85 -5.40 19.04
CA LYS A 400 -16.04 -4.18 19.06
C LYS A 400 -15.71 -3.77 17.64
N SER A 401 -15.76 -2.46 17.38
CA SER A 401 -15.27 -1.81 16.16
C SER A 401 -14.41 -0.62 16.58
N TYR A 402 -13.17 -0.55 16.08
CA TYR A 402 -12.22 0.49 16.49
C TYR A 402 -11.14 0.76 15.44
N TYR A 403 -10.52 1.94 15.57
CA TYR A 403 -9.36 2.34 14.77
C TYR A 403 -8.04 2.01 15.51
N ASP A 404 -7.07 1.44 14.80
CA ASP A 404 -5.72 1.17 15.32
C ASP A 404 -4.63 1.49 14.30
N GLN A 405 -3.98 2.65 14.47
CA GLN A 405 -2.75 3.03 13.77
C GLN A 405 -2.83 2.90 12.23
N GLY A 406 -3.92 3.38 11.64
CA GLY A 406 -4.16 3.35 10.19
C GLY A 406 -4.92 2.11 9.72
N ASN A 407 -5.60 1.41 10.62
CA ASN A 407 -6.39 0.23 10.32
C ASN A 407 -7.76 0.31 10.98
N TRP A 408 -8.79 -0.15 10.27
CA TRP A 408 -10.09 -0.46 10.84
C TRP A 408 -10.10 -1.89 11.33
N CYS A 409 -10.61 -2.09 12.55
CA CYS A 409 -10.54 -3.35 13.26
C CYS A 409 -11.91 -3.73 13.80
N VAL A 410 -12.29 -5.00 13.63
CA VAL A 410 -13.54 -5.54 14.17
C VAL A 410 -13.26 -6.83 14.92
N VAL A 411 -13.83 -6.96 16.11
CA VAL A 411 -14.01 -8.23 16.82
C VAL A 411 -15.45 -8.66 16.64
N LEU A 412 -15.65 -9.80 15.98
CA LEU A 412 -16.96 -10.44 15.82
C LEU A 412 -17.05 -11.70 16.66
N GLU A 413 -18.25 -12.06 17.08
CA GLU A 413 -18.58 -13.29 17.78
C GLU A 413 -19.61 -14.06 16.95
N LYS A 414 -19.45 -15.37 16.82
CA LYS A 414 -20.46 -16.22 16.18
C LYS A 414 -21.63 -16.47 17.14
N LEU A 415 -22.85 -16.30 16.64
CA LEU A 415 -24.08 -16.53 17.40
C LEU A 415 -24.39 -18.01 17.62
#